data_AF-A0AAD7XLC8-F1
#
_entry.id   AF-A0AAD7XLC8-F1
#
_cell.length_a   1.000
_cell.length_b   1.000
_cell.length_c   1.000
_cell.angle_alpha   90.00
_cell.angle_beta   90.00
_cell.angle_gamma   90.00
#
_symmetry.space_group_name_H-M   'P 1'
#
loop_
_entity.id
_entity.type
_entity.pdbx_description
1 polymer ?
#
loop_
_entity_poly.entity_id
_entity_poly.type
_entity_poly.pdbx_seq_one_letter_code
_entity_poly.pdbx_strand_id
1 'polypeptide(L)'
;MLFVGLFPLALAAEFGVPHPHRETREPFTATTPFPKLSSTDLATLSEGNVVLKQTNGKSSGVGVAVEDVAAPPAIVWSQLLSFETYPSKVPRVKVCENYAASARELKTRFVVHVCPGYNMEYFVRHVRNDNALTWTLDYDHRSDIDDVHGIWRVSPHPDKRDWSRVEYSADLRLKIGVPGFILDTLTKKALREACTWIKTESEKQYQNSSGDHPYSLASLLDASLHTFETSVLDVANAIHRGVRHACFTDAPVAVHHQEEDATTKAARRRRHRRRGEEEEEEEEEVQAAVPRGRSLAFVVAPRRLKINRRRRVY
;
A
#
# COMPACT_ATOMS: atom_id res chain seq x y z
N MET A 1 -21.87 -40.80 17.03
CA MET A 1 -20.47 -40.52 16.70
C MET A 1 -20.34 -39.04 16.40
N LEU A 2 -19.85 -38.27 17.37
CA LEU A 2 -19.52 -36.86 17.19
C LEU A 2 -18.15 -36.82 16.48
N PHE A 3 -18.10 -36.42 15.21
CA PHE A 3 -16.82 -36.10 14.58
C PHE A 3 -16.33 -34.79 15.17
N VAL A 4 -15.48 -34.88 16.21
CA VAL A 4 -14.64 -33.76 16.62
C VAL A 4 -13.63 -33.59 15.50
N GLY A 5 -13.98 -32.75 14.52
CA GLY A 5 -13.09 -32.39 13.44
C GLY A 5 -11.86 -31.71 14.04
N LEU A 6 -10.73 -32.40 13.99
CA LEU A 6 -9.42 -31.84 14.27
C LEU A 6 -9.14 -30.81 13.16
N PHE A 7 -9.59 -29.57 13.36
CA PHE A 7 -9.11 -28.47 12.54
C PHE A 7 -7.61 -28.38 12.79
N PRO A 8 -6.74 -28.53 11.77
CA PRO A 8 -5.34 -28.24 11.96
C PRO A 8 -5.26 -26.80 12.48
N LEU A 9 -4.69 -26.61 13.67
CA LEU A 9 -4.42 -25.27 14.17
C LEU A 9 -3.60 -24.57 13.10
N ALA A 10 -4.18 -23.55 12.46
CA ALA A 10 -3.43 -22.68 11.59
C ALA A 10 -2.29 -22.10 12.43
N LEU A 11 -1.05 -22.41 12.05
CA LEU A 11 0.11 -21.88 12.73
C LEU A 11 0.11 -20.36 12.53
N ALA A 12 0.13 -19.62 13.65
CA ALA A 12 0.23 -18.17 13.67
C ALA A 12 1.57 -17.71 13.10
N ALA A 13 1.64 -16.46 12.66
CA ALA A 13 2.88 -15.82 12.23
C ALA A 13 3.97 -15.91 13.30
N GLU A 14 5.22 -16.11 12.87
CA GLU A 14 6.36 -16.23 13.78
C GLU A 14 7.66 -15.84 13.06
N PHE A 15 8.38 -14.90 13.67
CA PHE A 15 9.68 -14.46 13.18
C PHE A 15 10.74 -15.54 13.38
N GLY A 16 11.58 -15.74 12.36
CA GLY A 16 12.66 -16.73 12.38
C GLY A 16 12.24 -18.19 12.14
N VAL A 17 10.93 -18.48 12.05
CA VAL A 17 10.47 -19.80 11.63
C VAL A 17 10.12 -19.79 10.15
N PRO A 18 10.68 -20.68 9.31
CA PRO A 18 10.36 -20.70 7.89
C PRO A 18 8.87 -20.89 7.60
N HIS A 19 8.41 -20.26 6.52
CA HIS A 19 7.05 -20.48 6.03
C HIS A 19 6.89 -21.94 5.52
N PRO A 20 5.71 -22.57 5.70
CA PRO A 20 5.49 -23.98 5.30
C PRO A 20 5.78 -24.32 3.83
N HIS A 21 5.83 -23.33 2.96
CA HIS A 21 6.20 -23.49 1.56
C HIS A 21 7.01 -22.29 1.07
N ARG A 22 7.47 -22.35 -0.18
CA ARG A 22 8.05 -21.21 -0.90
C ARG A 22 7.05 -20.65 -1.91
N GLU A 23 7.50 -19.75 -2.77
CA GLU A 23 6.73 -19.20 -3.90
C GLU A 23 5.88 -20.28 -4.58
N THR A 24 4.55 -20.17 -4.45
CA THR A 24 3.63 -21.11 -5.11
C THR A 24 3.20 -20.62 -6.48
N ARG A 25 3.57 -19.38 -6.82
CA ARG A 25 3.15 -18.63 -8.00
C ARG A 25 4.27 -17.71 -8.47
N GLU A 26 4.22 -17.33 -9.73
CA GLU A 26 5.21 -16.45 -10.35
C GLU A 26 5.10 -15.02 -9.77
N PRO A 27 6.16 -14.51 -9.11
CA PRO A 27 6.15 -13.16 -8.59
C PRO A 27 6.08 -12.09 -9.70
N PHE A 28 5.54 -10.92 -9.36
CA PHE A 28 5.64 -9.77 -10.23
C PHE A 28 7.09 -9.31 -10.41
N THR A 29 7.41 -8.85 -11.61
CA THR A 29 8.69 -8.23 -11.96
C THR A 29 8.46 -6.78 -12.36
N ALA A 30 9.51 -5.96 -12.39
CA ALA A 30 9.41 -4.57 -12.83
C ALA A 30 8.81 -4.43 -14.24
N THR A 31 8.93 -5.46 -15.07
CA THR A 31 8.43 -5.52 -16.45
C THR A 31 7.06 -6.18 -16.58
N THR A 32 6.42 -6.61 -15.48
CA THR A 32 5.05 -7.16 -15.55
C THR A 32 4.12 -6.16 -16.23
N PRO A 33 3.41 -6.56 -17.30
CA PRO A 33 2.50 -5.67 -17.99
C PRO A 33 1.27 -5.39 -17.13
N PHE A 34 0.83 -4.13 -17.09
CA PHE A 34 -0.46 -3.75 -16.56
C PHE A 34 -1.54 -3.82 -17.64
N PRO A 35 -2.81 -4.09 -17.29
CA PRO A 35 -3.91 -4.08 -18.25
C PRO A 35 -4.01 -2.72 -18.95
N LYS A 36 -4.16 -2.74 -20.27
CA LYS A 36 -4.42 -1.52 -21.04
C LYS A 36 -5.71 -0.85 -20.52
N LEU A 37 -5.66 0.47 -20.38
CA LEU A 37 -6.81 1.27 -19.99
C LEU A 37 -7.71 1.50 -21.21
N SER A 38 -9.00 1.20 -21.05
CA SER A 38 -10.04 1.51 -22.02
C SER A 38 -10.44 2.99 -21.96
N SER A 39 -11.24 3.46 -22.92
CA SER A 39 -11.82 4.82 -22.85
C SER A 39 -12.65 5.04 -21.59
N THR A 40 -13.40 4.03 -21.14
CA THR A 40 -14.18 4.09 -19.89
C THR A 40 -13.28 4.18 -18.65
N ASP A 41 -12.16 3.46 -18.64
CA ASP A 41 -11.18 3.55 -17.56
C ASP A 41 -10.57 4.96 -17.49
N LEU A 42 -10.19 5.52 -18.65
CA LEU A 42 -9.64 6.87 -18.74
C LEU A 42 -10.65 7.95 -18.32
N ALA A 43 -11.93 7.78 -18.67
CA ALA A 43 -12.99 8.66 -18.20
C ALA A 43 -13.11 8.60 -16.66
N THR A 44 -13.10 7.39 -16.09
CA THR A 44 -13.13 7.18 -14.64
C THR A 44 -11.96 7.90 -13.93
N LEU A 45 -10.73 7.74 -14.46
CA LEU A 45 -9.56 8.43 -13.93
C LEU A 45 -9.66 9.96 -14.06
N SER A 46 -10.23 10.45 -15.16
CA SER A 46 -10.39 11.89 -15.40
C SER A 46 -11.34 12.57 -14.40
N GLU A 47 -12.29 11.83 -13.85
CA GLU A 47 -13.19 12.24 -12.78
C GLU A 47 -12.52 12.17 -11.38
N GLY A 48 -11.27 11.71 -11.31
CA GLY A 48 -10.52 11.53 -10.08
C GLY A 48 -10.81 10.22 -9.35
N ASN A 49 -11.52 9.29 -9.98
CA ASN A 49 -11.87 8.00 -9.42
C ASN A 49 -10.79 6.94 -9.72
N VAL A 50 -10.67 5.94 -8.84
CA VAL A 50 -9.78 4.79 -9.04
C VAL A 50 -10.39 3.77 -10.01
N VAL A 51 -9.59 3.26 -10.94
CA VAL A 51 -9.95 2.13 -11.80
C VAL A 51 -9.55 0.84 -11.11
N LEU A 52 -10.51 -0.05 -10.87
CA LEU A 52 -10.28 -1.37 -10.26
C LEU A 52 -10.60 -2.46 -11.26
N LYS A 53 -9.66 -3.38 -11.48
CA LYS A 53 -9.84 -4.59 -12.28
C LYS A 53 -9.48 -5.80 -11.43
N GLN A 54 -10.33 -6.81 -11.41
CA GLN A 54 -10.05 -8.06 -10.70
C GLN A 54 -10.21 -9.24 -11.66
N THR A 55 -9.24 -10.13 -11.67
CA THR A 55 -9.38 -11.46 -12.28
C THR A 55 -9.52 -12.47 -11.15
N ASN A 56 -10.77 -12.90 -10.92
CA ASN A 56 -11.07 -13.87 -9.86
C ASN A 56 -10.80 -15.30 -10.36
N GLY A 57 -9.86 -15.98 -9.72
CA GLY A 57 -9.78 -17.44 -9.68
C GLY A 57 -10.60 -18.01 -8.51
N LYS A 58 -10.79 -19.33 -8.48
CA LYS A 58 -11.60 -20.01 -7.44
C LYS A 58 -11.04 -19.88 -6.00
N SER A 59 -9.74 -19.59 -5.86
CA SER A 59 -9.03 -19.52 -4.57
C SER A 59 -7.91 -18.47 -4.55
N SER A 60 -7.84 -17.65 -5.59
CA SER A 60 -6.81 -16.62 -5.81
C SER A 60 -7.43 -15.50 -6.65
N GLY A 61 -6.95 -14.28 -6.50
CA GLY A 61 -7.44 -13.16 -7.29
C GLY A 61 -6.32 -12.16 -7.50
N VAL A 62 -6.05 -11.84 -8.77
CA VAL A 62 -5.18 -10.71 -9.09
C VAL A 62 -6.05 -9.47 -9.12
N GLY A 63 -5.76 -8.57 -8.19
CA GLY A 63 -6.37 -7.26 -8.15
C GLY A 63 -5.44 -6.22 -8.73
N VAL A 64 -5.95 -5.41 -9.65
CA VAL A 64 -5.27 -4.27 -10.24
C VAL A 64 -6.03 -3.00 -9.89
N ALA A 65 -5.31 -1.98 -9.45
CA ALA A 65 -5.82 -0.64 -9.23
C ALA A 65 -4.95 0.37 -9.99
N VAL A 66 -5.59 1.34 -10.64
CA VAL A 66 -4.90 2.46 -11.30
C VAL A 66 -5.54 3.75 -10.81
N GLU A 67 -4.71 4.70 -10.40
CA GLU A 67 -5.15 6.00 -9.90
C GLU A 67 -4.19 7.11 -10.35
N ASP A 68 -4.79 8.25 -10.74
CA ASP A 68 -4.04 9.47 -11.03
C ASP A 68 -3.96 10.33 -9.76
N VAL A 69 -2.74 10.80 -9.45
CA VAL A 69 -2.39 11.53 -8.23
C VAL A 69 -1.87 12.91 -8.62
N ALA A 70 -2.43 13.97 -8.02
CA ALA A 70 -2.01 15.35 -8.24
C ALA A 70 -0.73 15.69 -7.45
N ALA A 71 0.33 14.90 -7.67
CA ALA A 71 1.66 15.12 -7.13
C ALA A 71 2.74 14.53 -8.07
N PRO A 72 3.96 15.10 -8.13
CA PRO A 72 5.06 14.53 -8.90
C PRO A 72 5.48 13.12 -8.44
N PRO A 73 6.01 12.27 -9.34
CA PRO A 73 6.40 10.89 -9.01
C PRO A 73 7.33 10.76 -7.81
N ALA A 74 8.24 11.71 -7.63
CA ALA A 74 9.19 11.72 -6.51
C ALA A 74 8.49 11.82 -5.15
N ILE A 75 7.42 12.62 -5.05
CA ILE A 75 6.64 12.76 -3.81
C ILE A 75 5.88 11.47 -3.53
N VAL A 76 5.22 10.90 -4.54
CA VAL A 76 4.50 9.63 -4.43
C VAL A 76 5.45 8.50 -4.00
N TRP A 77 6.65 8.43 -4.58
CA TRP A 77 7.69 7.48 -4.17
C TRP A 77 8.18 7.68 -2.75
N SER A 78 8.33 8.92 -2.29
CA SER A 78 8.69 9.19 -0.90
C SER A 78 7.63 8.64 0.07
N GLN A 79 6.34 8.76 -0.28
CA GLN A 79 5.25 8.21 0.52
C GLN A 79 5.27 6.67 0.54
N LEU A 80 5.43 6.02 -0.62
CA LEU A 80 5.45 4.56 -0.70
C LEU A 80 6.65 3.92 0.02
N LEU A 81 7.80 4.60 0.06
CA LEU A 81 9.00 4.05 0.72
C LEU A 81 9.07 4.36 2.22
N SER A 82 8.14 5.16 2.75
CA SER A 82 8.08 5.56 4.16
C SER A 82 7.32 4.56 5.04
N PHE A 83 7.68 3.27 4.97
CA PHE A 83 7.00 2.14 5.62
C PHE A 83 6.71 2.38 7.11
N GLU A 84 7.68 2.88 7.87
CA GLU A 84 7.53 3.12 9.32
C GLU A 84 6.42 4.13 9.67
N THR A 85 6.03 4.98 8.72
CA THR A 85 4.94 5.94 8.90
C THR A 85 3.56 5.37 8.56
N TYR A 86 3.49 4.16 7.99
CA TYR A 86 2.23 3.57 7.54
C TYR A 86 1.18 3.41 8.64
N PRO A 87 1.49 3.04 9.89
CA PRO A 87 0.47 2.92 10.94
C PRO A 87 -0.33 4.22 11.18
N SER A 88 0.24 5.38 10.81
CA SER A 88 -0.42 6.69 10.93
C SER A 88 -1.21 7.13 9.67
N LYS A 89 -1.01 6.45 8.53
CA LYS A 89 -1.50 6.89 7.21
C LYS A 89 -2.41 5.87 6.54
N VAL A 90 -2.05 4.59 6.66
CA VAL A 90 -2.72 3.48 5.98
C VAL A 90 -3.79 2.91 6.90
N PRO A 91 -5.06 2.89 6.48
CA PRO A 91 -6.12 2.27 7.26
C PRO A 91 -5.75 0.84 7.65
N ARG A 92 -6.09 0.44 8.88
CA ARG A 92 -5.90 -0.92 9.42
C ARG A 92 -4.47 -1.36 9.69
N VAL A 93 -3.45 -0.68 9.18
CA VAL A 93 -2.05 -1.01 9.53
C VAL A 93 -1.78 -0.61 10.97
N LYS A 94 -1.35 -1.57 11.80
CA LYS A 94 -0.99 -1.37 13.21
C LYS A 94 0.51 -1.33 13.41
N VAL A 95 1.24 -2.17 12.68
CA VAL A 95 2.71 -2.24 12.68
C VAL A 95 3.20 -2.30 11.24
N CYS A 96 4.24 -1.53 10.92
CA CYS A 96 4.96 -1.58 9.66
C CYS A 96 6.41 -1.21 9.96
N GLU A 97 7.28 -2.20 10.08
CA GLU A 97 8.66 -2.02 10.57
C GLU A 97 9.64 -2.73 9.66
N ASN A 98 10.69 -2.04 9.23
CA ASN A 98 11.76 -2.63 8.46
C ASN A 98 12.73 -3.36 9.39
N TYR A 99 12.91 -4.66 9.23
CA TYR A 99 13.88 -5.44 10.02
C TYR A 99 15.16 -5.77 9.25
N ALA A 100 15.17 -5.55 7.93
CA ALA A 100 16.39 -5.53 7.14
C ALA A 100 16.24 -4.52 5.99
N ALA A 101 17.32 -3.82 5.66
CA ALA A 101 17.31 -2.80 4.61
C ALA A 101 18.65 -2.75 3.86
N SER A 102 18.55 -2.56 2.56
CA SER A 102 19.66 -2.27 1.65
C SER A 102 19.19 -1.27 0.59
N ALA A 103 20.09 -0.86 -0.31
CA ALA A 103 19.75 0.10 -1.37
C ALA A 103 18.64 -0.38 -2.33
N ARG A 104 18.52 -1.70 -2.54
CA ARG A 104 17.56 -2.29 -3.50
C ARG A 104 16.53 -3.21 -2.87
N GLU A 105 16.70 -3.58 -1.61
CA GLU A 105 15.86 -4.55 -0.94
C GLU A 105 15.52 -4.08 0.47
N LEU A 106 14.25 -4.23 0.85
CA LEU A 106 13.74 -3.98 2.20
C LEU A 106 12.98 -5.23 2.65
N LYS A 107 13.12 -5.61 3.91
CA LYS A 107 12.31 -6.64 4.53
C LYS A 107 11.50 -6.01 5.65
N THR A 108 10.19 -6.20 5.60
CA THR A 108 9.24 -5.43 6.40
C THR A 108 8.23 -6.34 7.08
N ARG A 109 8.00 -6.11 8.37
CA ARG A 109 6.98 -6.76 9.17
C ARG A 109 5.71 -5.94 9.12
N PHE A 110 4.58 -6.58 8.85
CA PHE A 110 3.26 -5.97 8.87
C PHE A 110 2.37 -6.64 9.92
N VAL A 111 1.62 -5.82 10.66
CA VAL A 111 0.46 -6.27 11.44
C VAL A 111 -0.73 -5.44 11.00
N VAL A 112 -1.77 -6.11 10.51
CA VAL A 112 -2.99 -5.46 9.97
C VAL A 112 -4.21 -5.90 10.77
N HIS A 113 -5.01 -4.92 11.16
CA HIS A 113 -6.29 -5.15 11.81
C HIS A 113 -7.37 -5.53 10.78
N VAL A 114 -7.88 -6.75 10.87
CA VAL A 114 -8.86 -7.26 9.91
C VAL A 114 -10.29 -7.03 10.42
N CYS A 115 -10.55 -7.45 11.65
CA CYS A 115 -11.83 -7.28 12.35
C CYS A 115 -11.63 -7.40 13.88
N PRO A 116 -12.65 -7.10 14.71
CA PRO A 116 -12.53 -7.17 16.17
C PRO A 116 -11.99 -8.52 16.66
N GLY A 117 -10.94 -8.49 17.49
CA GLY A 117 -10.28 -9.68 18.02
C GLY A 117 -9.37 -10.43 17.03
N TYR A 118 -9.20 -9.94 15.80
CA TYR A 118 -8.39 -10.59 14.78
C TYR A 118 -7.44 -9.62 14.05
N ASN A 119 -6.15 -9.85 14.26
CA ASN A 119 -5.06 -9.21 13.51
C ASN A 119 -4.38 -10.26 12.65
N MET A 120 -3.83 -9.82 11.53
CA MET A 120 -3.05 -10.65 10.62
C MET A 120 -1.63 -10.11 10.57
N GLU A 121 -0.66 -10.98 10.84
CA GLU A 121 0.76 -10.66 10.82
C GLU A 121 1.46 -11.37 9.66
N TYR A 122 2.32 -10.67 8.95
CA TYR A 122 3.06 -11.21 7.82
C TYR A 122 4.36 -10.44 7.56
N PHE A 123 5.27 -11.11 6.87
CA PHE A 123 6.62 -10.62 6.56
C PHE A 123 6.78 -10.54 5.05
N VAL A 124 7.33 -9.42 4.57
CA VAL A 124 7.40 -9.11 3.14
C VAL A 124 8.82 -8.72 2.78
N ARG A 125 9.30 -9.26 1.66
CA ARG A 125 10.51 -8.83 0.97
C ARG A 125 10.12 -7.92 -0.18
N HIS A 126 10.62 -6.69 -0.17
CA HIS A 126 10.42 -5.68 -1.19
C HIS A 126 11.69 -5.53 -2.04
N VAL A 127 11.54 -5.43 -3.36
CA VAL A 127 12.64 -5.17 -4.31
C VAL A 127 12.33 -3.91 -5.09
N ARG A 128 13.24 -2.93 -5.00
CA ARG A 128 13.13 -1.63 -5.66
C ARG A 128 13.83 -1.65 -7.02
N ASN A 129 13.13 -1.13 -8.01
CA ASN A 129 13.64 -0.75 -9.32
C ASN A 129 13.35 0.75 -9.56
N ASP A 130 13.78 1.31 -10.69
CA ASP A 130 13.72 2.76 -10.95
C ASP A 130 12.32 3.37 -10.71
N ASN A 131 11.28 2.75 -11.28
CA ASN A 131 9.90 3.22 -11.18
C ASN A 131 8.93 2.16 -10.62
N ALA A 132 9.45 1.03 -10.14
CA ALA A 132 8.63 -0.07 -9.63
C ALA A 132 9.14 -0.61 -8.29
N LEU A 133 8.21 -0.97 -7.41
CA LEU A 133 8.46 -1.66 -6.16
C LEU A 133 7.69 -2.98 -6.19
N THR A 134 8.40 -4.09 -6.40
CA THR A 134 7.81 -5.43 -6.30
C THR A 134 7.97 -5.96 -4.89
N TRP A 135 7.09 -6.87 -4.49
CA TRP A 135 7.16 -7.48 -3.19
C TRP A 135 6.59 -8.88 -3.18
N THR A 136 7.15 -9.73 -2.32
CA THR A 136 6.74 -11.12 -2.09
C THR A 136 6.73 -11.39 -0.59
N LEU A 137 6.10 -12.48 -0.16
CA LEU A 137 6.32 -12.98 1.19
C LEU A 137 7.82 -13.18 1.46
N ASP A 138 8.27 -12.87 2.68
CA ASP A 138 9.56 -13.34 3.17
C ASP A 138 9.42 -14.76 3.74
N TYR A 139 9.81 -15.76 2.95
CA TYR A 139 9.65 -17.17 3.29
C TYR A 139 10.59 -17.65 4.41
N ASP A 140 11.56 -16.82 4.82
CA ASP A 140 12.38 -17.08 6.00
C ASP A 140 11.60 -16.90 7.31
N HIS A 141 10.38 -16.34 7.24
CA HIS A 141 9.50 -16.11 8.37
C HIS A 141 8.09 -16.62 8.08
N ARG A 142 7.41 -17.12 9.11
CA ARG A 142 6.08 -17.67 8.98
C ARG A 142 5.07 -16.54 9.07
N SER A 143 4.16 -16.49 8.11
CA SER A 143 3.13 -15.47 8.01
C SER A 143 1.74 -16.08 8.18
N ASP A 144 0.76 -15.24 8.55
CA ASP A 144 -0.65 -15.65 8.61
C ASP A 144 -1.26 -15.83 7.23
N ILE A 145 -0.70 -15.15 6.23
CA ILE A 145 -1.03 -15.29 4.81
C ILE A 145 -0.36 -16.54 4.24
N ASP A 146 -1.04 -17.23 3.31
CA ASP A 146 -0.50 -18.40 2.60
C ASP A 146 0.56 -17.95 1.60
N ASP A 147 0.18 -17.09 0.64
CA ASP A 147 1.12 -16.53 -0.33
C ASP A 147 0.65 -15.14 -0.77
N VAL A 148 1.58 -14.22 -0.98
CA VAL A 148 1.29 -12.90 -1.51
C VAL A 148 2.46 -12.36 -2.32
N HIS A 149 2.14 -11.72 -3.43
CA HIS A 149 3.07 -10.89 -4.17
C HIS A 149 2.34 -9.70 -4.79
N GLY A 150 3.06 -8.61 -4.99
CA GLY A 150 2.51 -7.41 -5.60
C GLY A 150 3.55 -6.54 -6.26
N ILE A 151 3.06 -5.50 -6.91
CA ILE A 151 3.85 -4.49 -7.58
C ILE A 151 3.16 -3.14 -7.47
N TRP A 152 3.94 -2.13 -7.11
CA TRP A 152 3.62 -0.73 -7.34
C TRP A 152 4.45 -0.24 -8.51
N ARG A 153 3.85 0.56 -9.38
CA ARG A 153 4.54 1.35 -10.40
C ARG A 153 4.08 2.79 -10.34
N VAL A 154 5.02 3.72 -10.36
CA VAL A 154 4.72 5.16 -10.38
C VAL A 154 5.39 5.76 -11.60
N SER A 155 4.60 6.42 -12.42
CA SER A 155 5.06 7.06 -13.66
C SER A 155 4.53 8.48 -13.75
N PRO A 156 5.21 9.40 -14.48
CA PRO A 156 4.61 10.67 -14.82
C PRO A 156 3.26 10.48 -15.51
N HIS A 157 2.27 11.31 -15.18
CA HIS A 157 1.00 11.28 -15.89
C HIS A 157 1.22 11.64 -17.38
N PRO A 158 0.59 10.93 -18.34
CA PRO A 158 0.84 11.13 -19.76
C PRO A 158 0.53 12.56 -20.25
N ASP A 159 -0.55 13.15 -19.74
CA ASP A 159 -1.08 14.44 -20.25
C ASP A 159 -1.02 15.61 -19.24
N LYS A 160 -0.64 15.38 -17.99
CA LYS A 160 -0.72 16.37 -16.90
C LYS A 160 0.65 16.56 -16.28
N ARG A 161 1.14 17.80 -16.27
CA ARG A 161 2.39 18.15 -15.58
C ARG A 161 2.22 18.02 -14.07
N ASP A 162 3.28 17.62 -13.39
CA ASP A 162 3.33 17.46 -11.93
C ASP A 162 2.27 16.52 -11.34
N TRP A 163 1.78 15.61 -12.17
CA TRP A 163 0.89 14.52 -11.78
C TRP A 163 1.57 13.18 -12.01
N SER A 164 1.11 12.19 -11.27
CA SER A 164 1.58 10.80 -11.39
C SER A 164 0.43 9.88 -11.76
N ARG A 165 0.75 8.83 -12.52
CA ARG A 165 -0.09 7.64 -12.62
C ARG A 165 0.50 6.54 -11.75
N VAL A 166 -0.29 6.07 -10.80
CA VAL A 166 0.05 4.98 -9.89
C VAL A 166 -0.67 3.73 -10.35
N GLU A 167 0.09 2.69 -10.62
CA GLU A 167 -0.42 1.36 -10.95
C GLU A 167 -0.07 0.41 -9.81
N TYR A 168 -1.06 -0.29 -9.27
CA TYR A 168 -0.91 -1.25 -8.19
C TYR A 168 -1.50 -2.59 -8.60
N SER A 169 -0.77 -3.67 -8.37
CA SER A 169 -1.29 -5.02 -8.54
C SER A 169 -0.87 -5.90 -7.38
N ALA A 170 -1.78 -6.75 -6.92
CA ALA A 170 -1.52 -7.73 -5.87
C ALA A 170 -2.24 -9.03 -6.17
N ASP A 171 -1.57 -10.15 -5.91
CA ASP A 171 -2.16 -11.47 -5.88
C ASP A 171 -2.04 -12.05 -4.48
N LEU A 172 -3.19 -12.23 -3.83
CA LEU A 172 -3.30 -12.68 -2.45
C LEU A 172 -3.90 -14.08 -2.40
N ARG A 173 -3.28 -14.96 -1.61
CA ARG A 173 -3.83 -16.26 -1.23
C ARG A 173 -3.87 -16.37 0.28
N LEU A 174 -5.06 -16.67 0.77
CA LEU A 174 -5.32 -16.90 2.18
C LEU A 174 -5.27 -18.39 2.49
N LYS A 175 -4.96 -18.72 3.75
CA LYS A 175 -4.98 -20.12 4.22
C LYS A 175 -6.38 -20.72 4.07
N ILE A 176 -6.43 -22.04 3.91
CA ILE A 176 -7.69 -22.78 3.81
C ILE A 176 -8.52 -22.54 5.08
N GLY A 177 -9.79 -22.16 4.91
CA GLY A 177 -10.72 -21.94 6.03
C GLY A 177 -10.95 -20.48 6.40
N VAL A 178 -10.35 -19.51 5.71
CA VAL A 178 -10.69 -18.09 5.89
C VAL A 178 -12.10 -17.80 5.35
N PRO A 179 -13.02 -17.24 6.17
CA PRO A 179 -14.36 -16.88 5.71
C PRO A 179 -14.36 -15.91 4.52
N GLY A 180 -15.32 -16.08 3.60
CA GLY A 180 -15.39 -15.28 2.37
C GLY A 180 -15.49 -13.77 2.59
N PHE A 181 -16.13 -13.30 3.67
CA PHE A 181 -16.20 -11.87 3.98
C PHE A 181 -14.82 -11.25 4.32
N ILE A 182 -13.90 -12.04 4.88
CA ILE A 182 -12.52 -11.61 5.14
C ILE A 182 -11.78 -11.49 3.81
N LEU A 183 -11.99 -12.43 2.89
CA LEU A 183 -11.43 -12.36 1.54
C LEU A 183 -11.94 -11.13 0.79
N ASP A 184 -13.24 -10.84 0.81
CA ASP A 184 -13.81 -9.65 0.16
C ASP A 184 -13.23 -8.35 0.77
N THR A 185 -13.08 -8.31 2.09
CA THR A 185 -12.46 -7.17 2.80
C THR A 185 -10.99 -6.99 2.40
N LEU A 186 -10.22 -8.07 2.37
CA LEU A 186 -8.79 -8.04 2.04
C LEU A 186 -8.50 -7.86 0.55
N THR A 187 -9.46 -8.12 -0.34
CA THR A 187 -9.23 -8.01 -1.79
C THR A 187 -9.82 -6.71 -2.34
N LYS A 188 -11.13 -6.46 -2.23
CA LYS A 188 -11.74 -5.28 -2.88
C LYS A 188 -11.50 -4.00 -2.09
N LYS A 189 -11.76 -4.06 -0.78
CA LYS A 189 -11.64 -2.89 0.09
C LYS A 189 -10.19 -2.49 0.28
N ALA A 190 -9.30 -3.46 0.52
CA ALA A 190 -7.87 -3.18 0.66
C ALA A 190 -7.22 -2.60 -0.61
N LEU A 191 -7.56 -3.08 -1.82
CA LEU A 191 -7.03 -2.50 -3.06
C LEU A 191 -7.41 -1.02 -3.21
N ARG A 192 -8.69 -0.69 -2.93
CA ARG A 192 -9.16 0.69 -2.98
C ARG A 192 -8.49 1.55 -1.91
N GLU A 193 -8.49 1.09 -0.66
CA GLU A 193 -7.86 1.80 0.45
C GLU A 193 -6.37 2.05 0.19
N ALA A 194 -5.66 1.07 -0.38
CA ALA A 194 -4.24 1.17 -0.74
C ALA A 194 -3.94 2.32 -1.71
N CYS A 195 -4.79 2.55 -2.72
CA CYS A 195 -4.58 3.65 -3.67
C CYS A 195 -5.08 4.99 -3.11
N THR A 196 -6.19 4.99 -2.36
CA THR A 196 -6.75 6.21 -1.79
C THR A 196 -5.82 6.88 -0.77
N TRP A 197 -5.15 6.11 0.12
CA TRP A 197 -4.25 6.73 1.10
C TRP A 197 -3.03 7.36 0.43
N ILE A 198 -2.43 6.68 -0.58
CA ILE A 198 -1.22 7.17 -1.23
C ILE A 198 -1.51 8.45 -1.99
N LYS A 199 -2.67 8.54 -2.66
CA LYS A 199 -3.14 9.79 -3.27
C LYS A 199 -3.28 10.89 -2.23
N THR A 200 -4.05 10.63 -1.17
CA THR A 200 -4.38 11.62 -0.14
C THR A 200 -3.12 12.21 0.51
N GLU A 201 -2.18 11.35 0.94
CA GLU A 201 -0.97 11.82 1.62
C GLU A 201 0.06 12.44 0.66
N SER A 202 0.12 11.98 -0.60
CA SER A 202 1.01 12.58 -1.61
C SER A 202 0.53 13.98 -2.02
N GLU A 203 -0.76 14.14 -2.28
CA GLU A 203 -1.34 15.44 -2.65
C GLU A 203 -1.24 16.44 -1.51
N LYS A 204 -1.50 16.00 -0.27
CA LYS A 204 -1.31 16.80 0.93
C LYS A 204 0.15 17.22 1.13
N GLN A 205 1.11 16.31 0.98
CA GLN A 205 2.53 16.66 1.04
C GLN A 205 2.89 17.67 -0.06
N TYR A 206 2.42 17.46 -1.28
CA TYR A 206 2.72 18.33 -2.41
C TYR A 206 2.14 19.74 -2.22
N GLN A 207 0.90 19.85 -1.72
CA GLN A 207 0.28 21.13 -1.37
C GLN A 207 1.07 21.86 -0.28
N ASN A 208 1.50 21.14 0.77
CA ASN A 208 2.29 21.74 1.84
C ASN A 208 3.68 22.20 1.36
N SER A 209 4.35 21.41 0.50
CA SER A 209 5.64 21.81 -0.08
C SER A 209 5.51 22.94 -1.11
N SER A 210 4.33 23.08 -1.72
CA SER A 210 4.04 24.16 -2.67
C SER A 210 3.65 25.46 -1.96
N GLY A 211 3.22 25.38 -0.68
CA GLY A 211 2.96 26.55 0.17
C GLY A 211 4.23 27.25 0.65
N ASP A 212 5.33 26.51 0.76
CA ASP A 212 6.67 26.99 1.12
C ASP A 212 7.66 26.70 -0.04
N HIS A 213 7.50 27.29 -1.23
CA HIS A 213 8.65 27.58 -2.12
C HIS A 213 8.32 28.38 -3.40
N PRO A 214 9.33 29.04 -4.00
CA PRO A 214 9.28 30.31 -4.69
C PRO A 214 9.30 30.03 -6.19
N TYR A 215 8.44 29.10 -6.64
CA TYR A 215 8.33 28.75 -8.05
C TYR A 215 7.38 29.71 -8.78
N SER A 216 7.64 31.01 -8.60
CA SER A 216 7.52 31.98 -9.70
C SER A 216 8.53 31.55 -10.77
N LEU A 217 8.18 31.69 -12.05
CA LEU A 217 9.04 31.35 -13.21
C LEU A 217 10.50 31.84 -13.08
N ALA A 218 10.76 32.85 -12.24
CA ALA A 218 12.09 33.35 -11.90
C ALA A 218 13.03 32.28 -11.28
N SER A 219 12.58 31.40 -10.38
CA SER A 219 13.47 30.44 -9.71
C SER A 219 13.84 29.23 -10.57
N LEU A 220 12.98 28.88 -11.54
CA LEU A 220 13.29 27.86 -12.55
C LEU A 220 14.30 28.37 -13.58
N LEU A 221 14.29 29.68 -13.89
CA LEU A 221 15.31 30.31 -14.73
C LEU A 221 16.63 30.44 -13.98
N ASP A 222 16.63 30.79 -12.69
CA ASP A 222 17.85 30.86 -11.87
C ASP A 222 18.50 29.48 -11.69
N ALA A 223 17.74 28.41 -11.42
CA ALA A 223 18.32 27.07 -11.30
C ALA A 223 18.93 26.57 -12.62
N SER A 224 18.36 26.94 -13.76
CA SER A 224 18.88 26.60 -15.10
C SER A 224 20.15 27.39 -15.44
N LEU A 225 20.19 28.69 -15.13
CA LEU A 225 21.36 29.54 -15.34
C LEU A 225 22.51 29.18 -14.39
N HIS A 226 22.22 28.90 -13.12
CA HIS A 226 23.25 28.58 -12.13
C HIS A 226 23.88 27.20 -12.36
N THR A 227 23.13 26.24 -12.89
CA THR A 227 23.64 24.91 -13.29
C THR A 227 24.47 24.99 -14.59
N PHE A 228 24.16 25.94 -15.47
CA PHE A 228 24.94 26.19 -16.68
C PHE A 228 26.25 26.94 -16.38
N GLU A 229 26.23 27.94 -15.49
CA GLU A 229 27.43 28.69 -15.08
C GLU A 229 28.38 27.86 -14.20
N THR A 230 27.87 27.00 -13.30
CA THR A 230 28.72 26.13 -12.47
C THR A 230 29.43 25.06 -13.29
N SER A 231 28.78 24.48 -14.30
CA SER A 231 29.42 23.52 -15.21
C SER A 231 30.57 24.13 -16.02
N VAL A 232 30.44 25.39 -16.44
CA VAL A 232 31.49 26.11 -17.17
C VAL A 232 32.62 26.57 -16.25
N LEU A 233 32.31 27.04 -15.03
CA LEU A 233 33.32 27.42 -14.04
C LEU A 233 34.09 26.22 -13.47
N ASP A 234 33.46 25.06 -13.32
CA ASP A 234 34.12 23.86 -12.79
C ASP A 234 35.08 23.24 -13.81
N VAL A 235 34.75 23.29 -15.11
CA VAL A 235 35.67 22.91 -16.18
C VAL A 235 36.83 23.91 -16.30
N ALA A 236 36.56 25.22 -16.16
CA ALA A 236 37.60 26.25 -16.16
C ALA A 236 38.53 26.16 -14.93
N ASN A 237 37.98 25.86 -13.75
CA ASN A 237 38.75 25.68 -12.51
C ASN A 237 39.54 24.37 -12.47
N ALA A 238 39.02 23.29 -13.07
CA ALA A 238 39.76 22.02 -13.19
C ALA A 238 40.99 22.15 -14.11
N ILE A 239 40.93 23.02 -15.12
CA ILE A 239 42.08 23.33 -15.99
C ILE A 239 43.09 24.23 -15.27
N HIS A 240 42.64 25.07 -14.32
CA HIS A 240 43.52 26.01 -13.60
C HIS A 240 44.18 25.41 -12.34
N ARG A 241 43.54 24.44 -11.66
CA ARG A 241 44.02 23.89 -10.37
C ARG A 241 44.89 22.64 -10.47
N GLY A 242 45.66 22.54 -11.54
CA GLY A 242 46.79 21.63 -11.63
C GLY A 242 48.01 22.07 -10.81
N VAL A 243 47.90 22.80 -9.70
CA VAL A 243 49.03 23.20 -8.83
C VAL A 243 48.57 23.49 -7.38
N ARG A 244 49.06 22.66 -6.44
CA ARG A 244 49.31 22.90 -4.98
C ARG A 244 48.16 22.92 -3.93
N HIS A 245 48.36 22.04 -2.95
CA HIS A 245 48.11 22.04 -1.49
C HIS A 245 47.30 23.14 -0.77
N ALA A 246 46.40 22.62 0.08
CA ALA A 246 46.24 22.85 1.55
C ALA A 246 45.19 23.84 2.11
N CYS A 247 44.52 23.31 3.14
CA CYS A 247 43.85 23.88 4.32
C CYS A 247 42.60 24.77 4.16
N PHE A 248 41.54 24.39 4.88
CA PHE A 248 40.45 25.28 5.28
C PHE A 248 39.98 24.94 6.71
N THR A 249 39.80 25.97 7.53
CA THR A 249 39.40 25.94 8.94
C THR A 249 37.92 26.32 9.13
N ASP A 250 37.38 25.93 10.28
CA ASP A 250 35.98 26.01 10.75
C ASP A 250 35.35 27.41 10.87
N ALA A 251 34.00 27.44 10.81
CA ALA A 251 33.16 28.55 11.27
C ALA A 251 31.88 28.02 11.98
N PRO A 252 31.32 28.72 12.99
CA PRO A 252 30.25 28.19 13.85
C PRO A 252 28.83 28.54 13.39
N VAL A 253 27.88 27.68 13.79
CA VAL A 253 26.43 27.75 13.51
C VAL A 253 25.69 28.50 14.62
N ALA A 254 24.81 29.44 14.24
CA ALA A 254 23.89 30.15 15.15
C ALA A 254 22.56 29.39 15.27
N VAL A 255 22.03 29.30 16.50
CA VAL A 255 20.76 28.65 16.84
C VAL A 255 19.69 29.73 17.03
N HIS A 256 18.60 29.64 16.25
CA HIS A 256 17.39 30.44 16.44
C HIS A 256 16.33 29.60 17.18
N HIS A 257 15.89 30.08 18.34
CA HIS A 257 14.68 29.59 19.01
C HIS A 257 13.44 30.24 18.39
N GLN A 258 12.46 29.43 17.99
CA GLN A 258 11.11 29.88 17.67
C GLN A 258 10.16 29.50 18.81
N GLU A 259 9.45 30.51 19.30
CA GLU A 259 8.40 30.43 20.30
C GLU A 259 7.06 30.14 19.58
N GLU A 260 6.40 29.01 19.89
CA GLU A 260 5.07 28.69 19.36
C GLU A 260 3.97 29.42 20.14
N ASP A 261 3.12 30.14 19.39
CA ASP A 261 2.02 30.96 19.92
C ASP A 261 0.84 30.11 20.44
N ALA A 262 0.33 30.49 21.62
CA ALA A 262 -0.59 29.70 22.45
C ALA A 262 -1.99 29.51 21.85
N THR A 263 -2.33 30.31 20.84
CA THR A 263 -3.62 30.29 20.11
C THR A 263 -3.78 29.05 19.24
N THR A 264 -2.69 28.51 18.68
CA THR A 264 -2.71 27.32 17.80
C THR A 264 -3.03 26.04 18.57
N LYS A 265 -2.63 25.97 19.85
CA LYS A 265 -2.86 24.80 20.73
C LYS A 265 -4.32 24.65 21.14
N ALA A 266 -5.07 25.76 21.24
CA ALA A 266 -6.49 25.75 21.61
C ALA A 266 -7.41 25.29 20.46
N ALA A 267 -7.10 25.68 19.22
CA ALA A 267 -7.86 25.26 18.04
C ALA A 267 -7.74 23.74 17.79
N ARG A 268 -6.55 23.17 18.02
CA ARG A 268 -6.30 21.73 17.83
C ARG A 268 -7.06 20.84 18.82
N ARG A 269 -7.33 21.33 20.03
CA ARG A 269 -8.13 20.62 21.05
C ARG A 269 -9.63 20.59 20.74
N ARG A 270 -10.18 21.63 20.09
CA ARG A 270 -11.61 21.65 19.71
C ARG A 270 -11.94 20.70 18.56
N ARG A 271 -11.00 20.48 17.63
CA ARG A 271 -11.19 19.52 16.51
C ARG A 271 -11.21 18.06 16.96
N HIS A 272 -10.42 17.67 17.97
CA HIS A 272 -10.44 16.30 18.47
C HIS A 272 -11.71 15.93 19.25
N ARG A 273 -12.34 16.90 19.92
CA ARG A 273 -13.56 16.65 20.69
C ARG A 273 -14.79 16.41 19.80
N ARG A 274 -14.93 17.18 18.70
CA ARG A 274 -16.04 16.98 17.74
C ARG A 274 -15.98 15.64 17.01
N ARG A 275 -14.77 15.15 16.71
CA ARG A 275 -14.60 13.88 16.01
C ARG A 275 -14.95 12.66 16.87
N GLY A 276 -14.78 12.74 18.20
CA GLY A 276 -15.19 11.67 19.10
C GLY A 276 -16.71 11.58 19.25
N GLU A 277 -17.42 12.70 19.17
CA GLU A 277 -18.89 12.76 19.29
C GLU A 277 -19.58 12.23 18.01
N GLU A 278 -18.98 12.41 16.82
CA GLU A 278 -19.52 11.86 15.55
C GLU A 278 -19.29 10.34 15.40
N GLU A 279 -18.18 9.80 15.93
CA GLU A 279 -17.88 8.36 15.87
C GLU A 279 -18.77 7.55 16.86
N GLU A 280 -19.28 8.17 17.94
CA GLU A 280 -20.17 7.52 18.92
C GLU A 280 -21.62 7.45 18.42
N GLU A 281 -22.06 8.42 17.61
CA GLU A 281 -23.42 8.48 17.03
C GLU A 281 -23.59 7.45 15.87
N GLU A 282 -22.51 7.20 15.09
CA GLU A 282 -22.52 6.20 14.01
C GLU A 282 -22.52 4.75 14.53
N GLU A 283 -21.97 4.49 15.74
CA GLU A 283 -22.01 3.16 16.37
C GLU A 283 -23.39 2.81 16.97
N GLU A 284 -24.16 3.79 17.44
CA GLU A 284 -25.51 3.58 17.99
C GLU A 284 -26.53 3.26 16.88
N GLU A 285 -26.40 3.86 15.69
CA GLU A 285 -27.29 3.62 14.55
C GLU A 285 -27.12 2.18 13.97
N VAL A 286 -25.89 1.65 13.98
CA VAL A 286 -25.59 0.29 13.50
C VAL A 286 -26.16 -0.79 14.43
N GLN A 287 -26.24 -0.54 15.73
CA GLN A 287 -26.81 -1.49 16.70
C GLN A 287 -28.35 -1.55 16.66
N ALA A 288 -29.02 -0.49 16.19
CA ALA A 288 -30.48 -0.45 16.09
C ALA A 288 -31.05 -1.27 14.91
N ALA A 289 -30.22 -1.66 13.93
CA ALA A 289 -30.68 -2.26 12.67
C ALA A 289 -30.74 -3.81 12.65
N VAL A 290 -30.61 -4.51 13.78
CA VAL A 290 -30.68 -5.99 13.81
C VAL A 290 -32.11 -6.49 14.12
N PRO A 291 -32.85 -7.06 13.15
CA PRO A 291 -34.16 -7.63 13.42
C PRO A 291 -34.03 -8.94 14.23
N ARG A 292 -34.68 -8.97 15.39
CA ARG A 292 -34.82 -10.18 16.20
C ARG A 292 -35.85 -11.14 15.58
N GLY A 293 -35.37 -12.27 15.06
CA GLY A 293 -36.04 -13.57 15.17
C GLY A 293 -36.76 -14.11 13.94
N ARG A 294 -36.40 -15.33 13.54
CA ARG A 294 -37.29 -16.51 13.53
C ARG A 294 -36.50 -17.78 13.17
N SER A 295 -36.62 -18.79 14.02
CA SER A 295 -36.09 -20.14 13.84
C SER A 295 -36.94 -20.90 12.82
N LEU A 296 -36.32 -21.46 11.78
CA LEU A 296 -36.95 -22.35 10.80
C LEU A 296 -36.12 -23.63 10.71
N ALA A 297 -36.68 -24.71 11.27
CA ALA A 297 -36.17 -26.07 11.15
C ALA A 297 -36.35 -26.56 9.70
N PHE A 298 -35.24 -26.91 9.05
CA PHE A 298 -35.24 -27.60 7.75
C PHE A 298 -35.19 -29.12 7.96
N VAL A 299 -36.27 -29.80 7.57
CA VAL A 299 -36.34 -31.26 7.45
C VAL A 299 -35.74 -31.65 6.09
N VAL A 300 -34.64 -32.41 6.10
CA VAL A 300 -33.99 -32.94 4.89
C VAL A 300 -34.50 -34.36 4.64
N ALA A 301 -35.20 -34.57 3.53
CA ALA A 301 -35.60 -35.90 3.06
C ALA A 301 -34.49 -36.55 2.19
N PRO A 302 -34.26 -37.87 2.28
CA PRO A 302 -33.18 -38.53 1.53
C PRO A 302 -33.57 -38.82 0.07
N ARG A 303 -32.68 -38.44 -0.87
CA ARG A 303 -32.78 -38.79 -2.30
C ARG A 303 -32.37 -40.24 -2.55
N ARG A 304 -33.24 -41.02 -3.19
CA ARG A 304 -32.97 -42.38 -3.69
C ARG A 304 -32.01 -42.34 -4.90
N LEU A 305 -30.90 -43.07 -4.81
CA LEU A 305 -30.04 -43.41 -5.95
C LEU A 305 -30.74 -44.45 -6.85
N LYS A 306 -30.83 -44.18 -8.15
CA LYS A 306 -31.20 -45.18 -9.18
C LYS A 306 -29.92 -45.83 -9.73
N ILE A 307 -29.73 -47.11 -9.45
CA ILE A 307 -28.67 -47.95 -10.03
C ILE A 307 -29.13 -48.41 -11.41
N ASN A 308 -28.34 -48.12 -12.46
CA ASN A 308 -28.61 -48.52 -13.83
C ASN A 308 -27.76 -49.75 -14.18
N ARG A 309 -28.38 -50.94 -14.25
CA ARG A 309 -27.73 -52.19 -14.68
C ARG A 309 -27.78 -52.30 -16.21
N ARG A 310 -26.63 -52.16 -16.88
CA ARG A 310 -26.46 -52.55 -18.29
C ARG A 310 -26.30 -54.07 -18.39
N ARG A 311 -27.17 -54.71 -19.18
CA ARG A 311 -27.05 -56.11 -19.62
C ARG A 311 -25.95 -56.23 -20.68
N ARG A 312 -25.08 -57.24 -20.55
CA ARG A 312 -24.31 -57.81 -21.67
C ARG A 312 -25.16 -58.90 -22.32
N VAL A 313 -25.20 -58.91 -23.64
CA VAL A 313 -25.72 -59.99 -24.47
C VAL A 313 -24.50 -60.70 -25.06
N TYR A 314 -24.52 -62.04 -25.01
CA TYR A 314 -23.63 -62.93 -25.75
C TYR A 314 -24.21 -63.17 -27.14
#